data_AF-A0A803K979-F1
#
_entry.id   AF-A0A803K979-F1
#
_cell.length_a   1.000
_cell.length_b   1.000
_cell.length_c   1.000
_cell.angle_alpha   90.00
_cell.angle_beta   90.00
_cell.angle_gamma   90.00
#
_symmetry.space_group_name_H-M   'P 1'
#
loop_
_entity.id
_entity.type
_entity.pdbx_description
1 polymer ?
#
loop_
_entity_poly.entity_id
_entity_poly.type
_entity_poly.pdbx_seq_one_letter_code
_entity_poly.pdbx_strand_id
1 'polypeptide(L)'
;MTRRGSNSGAYWPGKLLCASQIGCWNRKWPDSSHVTWNSLPAMEGEAHSGLRLIGKLPAAQCPQFFHKVIDGVCGRAQPRFQDYGNIWSLQEWLEVLEDSTAFFKNSIGADVNADEVSNGLNVLSAEHQEVILKCLKSRKPDIAEAVVEKACAMSSAYLQDFDWQLKLALSSDKLSALQMPLVNLDLDIAKNGSVTPVSIEMNKEELQNLINSLEAANKKQRARFYL
;
A
#
# COMPACT_ATOMS: atom_id res chain seq x y z
N MET A 1 34.43 -34.41 -46.35
CA MET A 1 33.35 -34.71 -45.39
C MET A 1 32.33 -33.56 -45.42
N THR A 2 31.14 -33.84 -45.97
CA THR A 2 29.78 -33.37 -45.56
C THR A 2 29.62 -31.99 -44.87
N ARG A 3 28.98 -30.96 -45.47
CA ARG A 3 27.50 -30.67 -45.59
C ARG A 3 26.79 -30.73 -44.23
N ARG A 4 25.90 -29.85 -43.76
CA ARG A 4 24.90 -28.82 -44.18
C ARG A 4 24.53 -28.11 -42.84
N GLY A 5 23.90 -26.94 -42.70
CA GLY A 5 23.09 -26.07 -43.53
C GLY A 5 22.23 -25.22 -42.59
N SER A 6 21.72 -24.11 -43.13
CA SER A 6 20.62 -23.22 -42.73
C SER A 6 19.58 -23.81 -41.76
N ASN A 7 18.83 -23.06 -40.95
CA ASN A 7 18.02 -21.91 -41.38
C ASN A 7 17.29 -21.25 -40.17
N SER A 8 16.91 -19.98 -40.33
CA SER A 8 15.66 -19.35 -39.90
C SER A 8 15.22 -19.35 -38.43
N GLY A 9 15.26 -18.15 -37.82
CA GLY A 9 14.06 -17.41 -37.38
C GLY A 9 13.31 -17.88 -36.14
N ALA A 10 13.24 -17.00 -35.13
CA ALA A 10 11.98 -16.63 -34.46
C ALA A 10 12.21 -15.47 -33.49
N TYR A 11 11.59 -14.35 -33.82
CA TYR A 11 11.18 -13.28 -32.92
C TYR A 11 10.17 -13.83 -31.91
N TRP A 12 10.38 -13.65 -30.59
CA TRP A 12 9.28 -13.52 -29.62
C TRP A 12 9.66 -12.57 -28.47
N PRO A 13 8.72 -11.73 -28.00
CA PRO A 13 8.90 -10.70 -26.99
C PRO A 13 8.58 -11.22 -25.58
N GLY A 14 9.00 -10.43 -24.58
CA GLY A 14 8.32 -10.35 -23.29
C GLY A 14 8.61 -11.44 -22.26
N LYS A 15 9.42 -11.08 -21.25
CA LYS A 15 9.19 -11.27 -19.81
C LYS A 15 10.52 -11.07 -19.07
N LEU A 16 10.80 -9.83 -18.67
CA LEU A 16 11.68 -9.57 -17.54
C LEU A 16 10.82 -9.60 -16.28
N LEU A 17 10.70 -10.78 -15.68
CA LEU A 17 10.43 -10.93 -14.26
C LEU A 17 11.75 -11.33 -13.62
N CYS A 18 12.42 -10.38 -12.99
CA CYS A 18 13.60 -10.67 -12.17
C CYS A 18 13.11 -11.38 -10.90
N ALA A 19 13.25 -12.70 -10.91
CA ALA A 19 13.03 -13.59 -9.79
C ALA A 19 14.29 -13.60 -8.91
N SER A 20 14.32 -12.78 -7.86
CA SER A 20 15.23 -13.01 -6.75
C SER A 20 14.60 -12.51 -5.44
N GLN A 21 13.63 -13.25 -4.92
CA GLN A 21 13.34 -13.42 -3.47
C GLN A 21 12.12 -14.31 -3.19
N ILE A 22 11.81 -15.28 -4.05
CA ILE A 22 10.94 -16.42 -3.68
C ILE A 22 11.85 -17.56 -3.25
N GLY A 23 12.42 -17.41 -2.06
CA GLY A 23 13.34 -18.36 -1.44
C GLY A 23 12.86 -18.80 -0.07
N CYS A 24 11.54 -18.91 0.16
CA CYS A 24 10.96 -19.46 1.40
C CYS A 24 9.60 -20.16 1.19
N TRP A 25 9.32 -20.66 -0.02
CA TRP A 25 8.11 -21.45 -0.30
C TRP A 25 8.49 -22.80 -0.88
N ASN A 26 9.20 -23.61 -0.11
CA ASN A 26 9.39 -25.02 -0.43
C ASN A 26 9.25 -25.88 0.83
N ARG A 27 8.04 -25.89 1.39
CA ARG A 27 7.52 -27.06 2.09
C ARG A 27 6.34 -27.60 1.29
N LYS A 28 6.50 -28.86 0.89
CA LYS A 28 5.63 -29.69 0.07
C LYS A 28 4.19 -29.69 0.63
N TRP A 29 3.24 -29.17 -0.13
CA TRP A 29 1.80 -29.32 0.17
C TRP A 29 1.39 -30.78 -0.08
N PRO A 30 0.69 -31.47 0.84
CA PRO A 30 0.15 -32.80 0.60
C PRO A 30 -1.02 -32.75 -0.39
N ASP A 31 -1.18 -33.86 -1.12
CA ASP A 31 -2.20 -34.11 -2.14
C ASP A 31 -3.64 -33.89 -1.64
N SER A 32 -4.43 -33.32 -2.52
CA SER A 32 -5.74 -32.74 -2.27
C SER A 32 -6.83 -33.78 -2.51
N SER A 33 -7.19 -34.55 -1.49
CA SER A 33 -8.47 -35.27 -1.49
C SER A 33 -9.02 -35.67 -0.12
N HIS A 34 -8.62 -35.05 1.01
CA HIS A 34 -9.32 -35.22 2.30
C HIS A 34 -9.02 -34.07 3.30
N VAL A 35 -9.03 -32.81 2.84
CA VAL A 35 -8.98 -31.64 3.75
C VAL A 35 -10.31 -30.91 3.63
N THR A 36 -11.25 -31.24 4.51
CA THR A 36 -12.36 -30.35 4.79
C THR A 36 -11.78 -29.11 5.46
N TRP A 37 -12.20 -27.92 5.03
CA TRP A 37 -11.79 -26.63 5.61
C TRP A 37 -12.28 -26.42 7.07
N ASN A 38 -12.61 -27.49 7.79
CA ASN A 38 -13.14 -27.50 9.16
C ASN A 38 -12.18 -28.13 10.18
N SER A 39 -10.86 -28.13 9.91
CA SER A 39 -9.88 -28.74 10.84
C SER A 39 -8.61 -27.94 11.07
N LEU A 40 -8.61 -26.64 10.74
CA LEU A 40 -7.79 -25.71 11.52
C LEU A 40 -8.45 -25.65 12.91
N PRO A 41 -7.71 -25.78 14.01
CA PRO A 41 -8.29 -25.43 15.30
C PRO A 41 -8.70 -23.96 15.15
N ALA A 42 -10.01 -23.72 15.18
CA ALA A 42 -10.49 -22.40 15.53
C ALA A 42 -9.80 -22.11 16.86
N MET A 43 -8.79 -21.25 16.84
CA MET A 43 -8.42 -20.52 18.05
C MET A 43 -9.60 -19.60 18.30
N GLU A 44 -10.65 -20.17 18.87
CA GLU A 44 -11.65 -19.49 19.67
C GLU A 44 -10.90 -18.92 20.89
N GLY A 45 -10.04 -17.94 20.65
CA GLY A 45 -9.66 -16.95 21.64
C GLY A 45 -10.76 -15.92 21.61
N GLU A 46 -11.33 -15.66 22.77
CA GLU A 46 -12.38 -14.66 23.01
C GLU A 46 -12.13 -13.38 22.21
N ALA A 47 -13.19 -12.65 21.85
CA ALA A 47 -13.05 -11.32 21.27
C ALA A 47 -12.40 -10.37 22.30
N HIS A 48 -11.07 -10.39 22.38
CA HIS A 48 -10.23 -9.47 23.15
C HIS A 48 -10.24 -8.15 22.41
N SER A 49 -11.37 -7.44 22.42
CA SER A 49 -11.38 -6.10 21.86
C SER A 49 -10.67 -5.20 22.88
N GLY A 50 -9.35 -5.06 22.80
CA GLY A 50 -8.55 -4.07 23.53
C GLY A 50 -9.10 -2.66 23.38
N LEU A 51 -9.89 -2.39 22.32
CA LEU A 51 -10.74 -1.20 22.21
C LEU A 51 -11.71 -1.01 23.40
N ARG A 52 -12.23 -2.07 24.04
CA ARG A 52 -13.06 -1.98 25.25
C ARG A 52 -12.27 -1.48 26.45
N LEU A 53 -11.00 -1.85 26.55
CA LEU A 53 -10.12 -1.46 27.65
C LEU A 53 -9.79 0.04 27.61
N ILE A 54 -10.05 0.73 26.50
CA ILE A 54 -10.04 2.20 26.41
C ILE A 54 -10.95 2.84 27.46
N GLY A 55 -12.04 2.18 27.84
CA GLY A 55 -12.94 2.70 28.89
C GLY A 55 -12.28 2.88 30.27
N LYS A 56 -11.09 2.31 30.50
CA LYS A 56 -10.29 2.55 31.72
C LYS A 56 -9.50 3.87 31.67
N LEU A 57 -9.20 4.37 30.47
CA LEU A 57 -8.49 5.63 30.27
C LEU A 57 -9.48 6.79 30.41
N PRO A 58 -9.22 7.83 31.22
CA PRO A 58 -10.10 8.98 31.26
C PRO A 58 -10.28 9.63 29.88
N ALA A 59 -11.52 10.00 29.53
CA ALA A 59 -11.85 10.58 28.21
C ALA A 59 -10.97 11.79 27.85
N ALA A 60 -10.56 12.60 28.84
CA ALA A 60 -9.66 13.74 28.65
C ALA A 60 -8.24 13.36 28.18
N GLN A 61 -7.77 12.15 28.48
CA GLN A 61 -6.44 11.65 28.09
C GLN A 61 -6.47 10.87 26.77
N CYS A 62 -7.66 10.43 26.33
CA CYS A 62 -7.85 9.71 25.08
C CYS A 62 -7.28 10.43 23.83
N PRO A 63 -7.43 11.75 23.65
CA PRO A 63 -6.89 12.42 22.45
C PRO A 63 -5.37 12.27 22.36
N GLN A 64 -4.67 12.50 23.47
CA GLN A 64 -3.21 12.39 23.51
C GLN A 64 -2.74 10.97 23.23
N PHE A 65 -3.41 9.97 23.82
CA PHE A 65 -3.13 8.57 23.58
C PHE A 65 -3.31 8.21 22.09
N PHE A 66 -4.47 8.51 21.51
CA PHE A 66 -4.76 8.17 20.11
C PHE A 66 -3.88 8.91 19.11
N HIS A 67 -3.55 10.18 19.35
CA HIS A 67 -2.58 10.88 18.52
C HIS A 67 -1.21 10.18 18.52
N LYS A 68 -0.77 9.63 19.67
CA LYS A 68 0.47 8.85 19.75
C LYS A 68 0.36 7.48 19.07
N VAL A 69 -0.78 6.81 19.18
CA VAL A 69 -1.02 5.56 18.42
C VAL A 69 -0.93 5.84 16.91
N ILE A 70 -1.60 6.89 16.44
CA ILE A 70 -1.57 7.32 15.04
C ILE A 70 -0.15 7.73 14.64
N ASP A 71 0.59 8.44 15.48
CA ASP A 71 2.00 8.74 15.24
C ASP A 71 2.81 7.45 15.00
N GLY A 72 2.60 6.42 15.82
CA GLY A 72 3.19 5.09 15.59
C GLY A 72 2.78 4.45 14.25
N VAL A 73 1.51 4.58 13.85
CA VAL A 73 1.04 4.14 12.51
C VAL A 73 1.80 4.87 11.41
N CYS A 74 2.04 6.17 11.57
CA CYS A 74 2.81 7.02 10.67
C CYS A 74 4.35 6.86 10.80
N GLY A 75 4.85 5.85 11.53
CA GLY A 75 6.29 5.61 11.69
C GLY A 75 7.00 6.57 12.65
N ARG A 76 6.26 7.38 13.40
CA ARG A 76 6.75 8.28 14.45
C ARG A 76 6.67 7.60 15.83
N ALA A 77 6.94 8.36 16.89
CA ALA A 77 6.97 7.85 18.26
C ALA A 77 5.60 7.32 18.73
N GLN A 78 5.54 6.02 19.03
CA GLN A 78 4.40 5.34 19.64
C GLN A 78 4.25 5.66 21.14
N PRO A 79 3.06 5.48 21.75
CA PRO A 79 2.90 5.68 23.18
C PRO A 79 3.66 4.59 23.95
N ARG A 80 4.13 4.91 25.15
CA ARG A 80 5.02 4.05 25.93
C ARG A 80 4.26 3.50 27.13
N PHE A 81 4.49 2.23 27.44
CA PHE A 81 3.86 1.58 28.60
C PHE A 81 4.11 2.32 29.92
N GLN A 82 5.30 2.93 30.09
CA GLN A 82 5.64 3.70 31.30
C GLN A 82 4.66 4.85 31.60
N ASP A 83 4.06 5.42 30.56
CA ASP A 83 3.12 6.54 30.70
C ASP A 83 1.69 6.07 31.09
N TYR A 84 1.40 4.75 30.97
CA TYR A 84 0.06 4.18 31.16
C TYR A 84 0.02 2.93 32.06
N GLY A 85 1.15 2.52 32.66
CA GLY A 85 1.26 1.28 33.45
C GLY A 85 0.50 1.29 34.78
N ASN A 86 -0.05 2.44 35.18
CA ASN A 86 -0.99 2.57 36.29
C ASN A 86 -2.46 2.35 35.87
N ILE A 87 -2.76 2.34 34.58
CA ILE A 87 -4.11 2.19 34.02
C ILE A 87 -4.31 0.75 33.50
N TRP A 88 -3.31 0.25 32.78
CA TRP A 88 -3.33 -1.08 32.18
C TRP A 88 -2.19 -1.95 32.70
N SER A 89 -2.47 -3.23 32.87
CA SER A 89 -1.39 -4.23 33.00
C SER A 89 -0.59 -4.31 31.69
N LEU A 90 0.59 -4.94 31.71
CA LEU A 90 1.38 -5.11 30.48
C LEU A 90 0.61 -5.87 29.39
N GLN A 91 -0.18 -6.87 29.78
CA GLN A 91 -1.00 -7.64 28.84
C GLN A 91 -2.10 -6.77 28.23
N GLU A 92 -2.87 -6.07 29.07
CA GLU A 92 -3.93 -5.16 28.63
C GLU A 92 -3.38 -4.05 27.74
N TRP A 93 -2.18 -3.54 28.05
CA TRP A 93 -1.50 -2.55 27.24
C TRP A 93 -1.19 -3.05 25.82
N LEU A 94 -0.70 -4.28 25.69
CA LEU A 94 -0.40 -4.87 24.37
C LEU A 94 -1.68 -5.00 23.55
N GLU A 95 -2.75 -5.52 24.15
CA GLU A 95 -4.06 -5.64 23.51
C GLU A 95 -4.62 -4.28 23.08
N VAL A 96 -4.59 -3.28 23.97
CA VAL A 96 -5.04 -1.90 23.68
C VAL A 96 -4.26 -1.29 22.52
N LEU A 97 -2.94 -1.42 22.53
CA LEU A 97 -2.08 -0.84 21.51
C LEU A 97 -2.27 -1.53 20.15
N GLU A 98 -2.34 -2.85 20.14
CA GLU A 98 -2.55 -3.66 18.94
C GLU A 98 -3.89 -3.33 18.28
N ASP A 99 -4.98 -3.40 19.04
CA ASP A 99 -6.33 -3.18 18.53
C ASP A 99 -6.56 -1.73 18.10
N SER A 100 -6.07 -0.76 18.86
CA SER A 100 -6.15 0.65 18.48
C SER A 100 -5.40 0.90 17.17
N THR A 101 -4.21 0.30 17.02
CA THR A 101 -3.41 0.40 15.79
C THR A 101 -4.13 -0.24 14.61
N ALA A 102 -4.70 -1.42 14.79
CA ALA A 102 -5.46 -2.14 13.76
C ALA A 102 -6.70 -1.34 13.33
N PHE A 103 -7.45 -0.80 14.30
CA PHE A 103 -8.62 0.04 14.05
C PHE A 103 -8.30 1.24 13.15
N PHE A 104 -7.29 2.04 13.50
CA PHE A 104 -6.93 3.22 12.69
C PHE A 104 -6.45 2.85 11.29
N LYS A 105 -5.68 1.77 11.12
CA LYS A 105 -5.26 1.31 9.79
C LYS A 105 -6.44 0.86 8.93
N ASN A 106 -7.36 0.09 9.50
CA ASN A 106 -8.49 -0.49 8.77
C ASN A 106 -9.55 0.57 8.39
N SER A 107 -9.61 1.67 9.13
CA SER A 107 -10.54 2.77 8.88
C SER A 107 -10.27 3.61 7.61
N ILE A 108 -9.19 3.35 6.88
CA ILE A 108 -8.89 4.03 5.61
C ILE A 108 -9.61 3.40 4.41
N GLY A 109 -9.82 2.09 4.44
CA GLY A 109 -10.40 1.33 3.31
C GLY A 109 -11.92 1.33 3.25
N ALA A 110 -12.60 1.55 4.38
CA ALA A 110 -14.03 1.79 4.40
C ALA A 110 -14.31 3.27 4.07
N ASP A 111 -15.28 3.53 3.20
CA ASP A 111 -15.92 4.85 3.20
C ASP A 111 -16.55 4.98 4.58
N VAL A 112 -15.85 5.68 5.47
CA VAL A 112 -16.17 5.74 6.90
C VAL A 112 -17.52 6.43 7.04
N ASN A 113 -18.59 5.66 6.97
CA ASN A 113 -19.87 6.11 7.44
C ASN A 113 -19.77 6.14 8.96
N ALA A 114 -20.02 7.30 9.57
CA ALA A 114 -19.85 7.50 11.00
C ALA A 114 -20.66 6.46 11.81
N ASP A 115 -21.77 5.97 11.24
CA ASP A 115 -22.67 4.99 11.83
C ASP A 115 -22.04 3.58 11.95
N GLU A 116 -21.26 3.13 10.96
CA GLU A 116 -20.65 1.78 10.98
C GLU A 116 -19.48 1.71 11.97
N VAL A 117 -18.70 2.78 12.06
CA VAL A 117 -17.62 2.90 13.05
C VAL A 117 -18.19 3.03 14.47
N SER A 118 -19.31 3.74 14.62
CA SER A 118 -20.01 3.85 15.90
C SER A 118 -20.54 2.51 16.39
N ASN A 119 -21.02 1.64 15.50
CA ASN A 119 -21.47 0.29 15.85
C ASN A 119 -20.32 -0.59 16.38
N GLY A 120 -19.11 -0.46 15.83
CA GLY A 120 -17.91 -1.17 16.32
C GLY A 120 -17.39 -0.64 17.67
N LEU A 121 -17.73 0.60 18.03
CA LEU A 121 -17.34 1.26 19.28
C LEU A 121 -18.45 1.30 20.33
N ASN A 122 -19.58 0.61 20.10
CA ASN A 122 -20.78 0.67 20.95
C ASN A 122 -20.56 0.25 22.41
N VAL A 123 -19.47 -0.47 22.70
CA VAL A 123 -19.09 -0.88 24.06
C VAL A 123 -18.46 0.27 24.87
N LEU A 124 -18.04 1.35 24.19
CA LEU A 124 -17.50 2.56 24.82
C LEU A 124 -18.60 3.59 25.06
N SER A 125 -18.43 4.45 26.07
CA SER A 125 -19.33 5.59 26.30
C SER A 125 -19.29 6.57 25.12
N ALA A 126 -20.35 7.35 24.92
CA ALA A 126 -20.43 8.38 23.87
C ALA A 126 -19.22 9.34 23.85
N GLU A 127 -18.72 9.76 25.01
CA GLU A 127 -17.55 10.66 25.09
C GLU A 127 -16.28 10.06 24.46
N HIS A 128 -16.01 8.79 24.75
CA HIS A 128 -14.86 8.06 24.18
C HIS A 128 -15.02 7.87 22.66
N GLN A 129 -16.23 7.54 22.21
CA GLN A 129 -16.52 7.39 20.78
C GLN A 129 -16.29 8.69 20.02
N GLU A 130 -16.78 9.83 20.56
CA GLU A 130 -16.60 11.14 19.96
C GLU A 130 -15.12 11.50 19.80
N VAL A 131 -14.31 11.25 20.83
CA VAL A 131 -12.86 11.50 20.79
C VAL A 131 -12.17 10.65 19.72
N ILE A 132 -12.50 9.35 19.62
CA ILE A 132 -11.93 8.44 18.63
C ILE A 132 -12.26 8.91 17.22
N LEU A 133 -13.54 9.20 16.95
CA LEU A 133 -14.01 9.68 15.64
C LEU A 133 -13.35 11.01 15.26
N LYS A 134 -13.18 11.94 16.22
CA LYS A 134 -12.49 13.21 15.98
C LYS A 134 -11.01 13.02 15.64
N CYS A 135 -10.31 12.12 16.34
CA CYS A 135 -8.92 11.78 16.03
C CYS A 135 -8.80 11.15 14.64
N LEU A 136 -9.68 10.20 14.33
CA LEU A 136 -9.73 9.55 13.02
C LEU A 136 -9.97 10.57 11.90
N LYS A 137 -11.01 11.41 12.03
CA LYS A 137 -11.37 12.39 11.00
C LYS A 137 -10.24 13.40 10.74
N SER A 138 -9.59 13.88 11.80
CA SER A 138 -8.49 14.86 11.67
C SER A 138 -7.20 14.27 11.11
N ARG A 139 -6.93 12.98 11.35
CA ARG A 139 -5.66 12.34 10.98
C ARG A 139 -5.76 11.32 9.83
N LYS A 140 -6.96 11.15 9.26
CA LYS A 140 -7.19 10.30 8.07
C LYS A 140 -6.17 10.52 6.94
N PRO A 141 -5.80 11.75 6.54
CA PRO A 141 -4.80 11.94 5.48
C PRO A 141 -3.42 11.38 5.86
N ASP A 142 -2.91 11.67 7.06
CA ASP A 142 -1.62 11.16 7.53
C ASP A 142 -1.56 9.62 7.57
N ILE A 143 -2.66 8.99 7.99
CA ILE A 143 -2.76 7.53 8.05
C ILE A 143 -2.78 6.95 6.64
N ALA A 144 -3.55 7.56 5.72
CA ALA A 144 -3.60 7.13 4.33
C ALA A 144 -2.23 7.22 3.65
N GLU A 145 -1.53 8.34 3.81
CA GLU A 145 -0.17 8.54 3.32
C GLU A 145 0.78 7.49 3.89
N ALA A 146 0.80 7.28 5.20
CA ALA A 146 1.67 6.29 5.83
C ALA A 146 1.39 4.84 5.38
N VAL A 147 0.13 4.49 5.13
CA VAL A 147 -0.25 3.17 4.61
C VAL A 147 0.24 3.00 3.17
N VAL A 148 0.11 4.04 2.33
CA VAL A 148 0.64 4.05 0.97
C VAL A 148 2.16 3.96 0.97
N GLU A 149 2.85 4.80 1.75
CA GLU A 149 4.31 4.77 1.89
C GLU A 149 4.81 3.39 2.32
N LYS A 150 4.16 2.74 3.30
CA LYS A 150 4.53 1.39 3.72
C LYS A 150 4.31 0.36 2.60
N ALA A 151 3.20 0.44 1.88
CA ALA A 151 2.96 -0.43 0.73
C ALA A 151 3.98 -0.21 -0.39
N CYS A 152 4.35 1.05 -0.65
CA CYS A 152 5.38 1.44 -1.60
C CYS A 152 6.78 1.01 -1.15
N ALA A 153 7.12 1.12 0.13
CA ALA A 153 8.38 0.65 0.69
C ALA A 153 8.51 -0.88 0.67
N MET A 154 7.38 -1.60 0.74
CA MET A 154 7.33 -3.04 0.50
C MET A 154 7.44 -3.40 -0.98
N SER A 155 7.18 -2.45 -1.89
CA SER A 155 7.37 -2.63 -3.32
C SER A 155 8.86 -2.58 -3.66
N SER A 156 9.28 -3.45 -4.58
CA SER A 156 10.67 -3.48 -5.04
C SER A 156 11.08 -2.24 -5.86
N ALA A 157 10.11 -1.40 -6.26
CA ALA A 157 10.29 -0.06 -6.81
C ALA A 157 8.93 0.68 -6.84
N TYR A 158 8.93 2.01 -6.72
CA TYR A 158 7.76 2.86 -6.95
C TYR A 158 8.14 4.19 -7.60
N LEU A 159 7.20 4.83 -8.30
CA LEU A 159 7.39 6.16 -8.87
C LEU A 159 7.23 7.20 -7.76
N GLN A 160 8.26 8.01 -7.54
CA GLN A 160 8.29 9.07 -6.53
C GLN A 160 7.87 10.42 -7.13
N ASP A 161 8.43 10.78 -8.27
CA ASP A 161 8.14 12.05 -8.95
C ASP A 161 8.20 11.89 -10.48
N PHE A 162 7.60 12.84 -11.21
CA PHE A 162 7.73 12.92 -12.66
C PHE A 162 7.70 14.35 -13.17
N ASP A 163 8.55 14.62 -14.14
CA ASP A 163 8.63 15.88 -14.88
C ASP A 163 8.52 15.62 -16.38
N TRP A 164 8.08 16.62 -17.14
CA TRP A 164 8.00 16.50 -18.59
C TRP A 164 8.36 17.80 -19.31
N GLN A 165 8.88 17.66 -20.52
CA GLN A 165 9.25 18.77 -21.39
C GLN A 165 8.92 18.46 -22.85
N LEU A 166 8.44 19.46 -23.59
CA LEU A 166 8.18 19.35 -25.02
C LEU A 166 9.37 19.91 -25.81
N LYS A 167 9.88 19.15 -26.76
CA LYS A 167 11.00 19.51 -27.64
C LYS A 167 10.55 19.45 -29.10
N LEU A 168 11.15 20.29 -29.94
CA LEU A 168 10.96 20.24 -31.39
C LEU A 168 12.23 19.67 -32.02
N ALA A 169 12.16 18.43 -32.47
CA ALA A 169 13.26 17.78 -33.17
C ALA A 169 13.21 18.10 -34.67
N LEU A 170 14.36 18.34 -35.28
CA LEU A 170 14.47 18.49 -36.72
C LEU A 170 14.52 17.11 -37.36
N SER A 171 13.56 16.80 -38.23
CA SER A 171 13.59 15.56 -39.01
C SER A 171 14.66 15.63 -40.09
N SER A 172 15.49 14.59 -40.21
CA SER A 172 16.53 14.47 -41.24
C SER A 172 16.02 14.03 -42.62
N ASP A 173 14.74 13.66 -42.73
CA ASP A 173 14.32 12.68 -43.74
C ASP A 173 13.59 13.29 -44.95
N LYS A 174 13.31 14.60 -44.94
CA LYS A 174 12.76 15.32 -46.09
C LYS A 174 13.35 16.74 -46.17
N LEU A 175 13.70 17.15 -47.39
CA LEU A 175 14.25 18.47 -47.77
C LEU A 175 13.41 19.69 -47.31
N SER A 176 12.21 19.47 -46.77
CA SER A 176 11.44 20.44 -45.99
C SER A 176 11.55 20.09 -44.49
N ALA A 177 12.39 20.81 -43.75
CA ALA A 177 12.62 20.61 -42.32
C ALA A 177 11.30 20.76 -41.52
N LEU A 178 10.60 19.65 -41.30
CA LEU A 178 9.43 19.58 -40.43
C LEU A 178 9.92 19.38 -39.00
N GLN A 179 9.59 20.33 -38.13
CA GLN A 179 9.78 20.20 -36.69
C GLN A 179 8.80 19.15 -36.16
N MET A 180 9.31 18.05 -35.65
CA MET A 180 8.51 17.01 -35.00
C MET A 180 8.48 17.26 -33.50
N PRO A 181 7.29 17.43 -32.89
CA PRO A 181 7.18 17.56 -31.43
C PRO A 181 7.44 16.21 -30.77
N LEU A 182 8.36 16.19 -29.82
CA LEU A 182 8.69 15.08 -28.95
C LEU A 182 8.49 15.49 -27.50
N VAL A 183 8.05 14.55 -26.67
CA VAL A 183 7.98 14.74 -25.21
C VAL A 183 9.14 13.98 -24.59
N ASN A 184 9.90 14.63 -23.72
CA ASN A 184 10.77 13.94 -22.78
C ASN A 184 10.04 13.83 -21.44
N LEU A 185 9.90 12.61 -20.95
CA LEU A 185 9.31 12.28 -19.66
C LEU A 185 10.44 11.81 -18.74
N ASP A 186 10.63 12.54 -17.66
CA ASP A 186 11.60 12.25 -16.62
C ASP A 186 10.85 11.65 -15.42
N LEU A 187 11.31 10.50 -14.93
CA LEU A 187 10.67 9.70 -13.87
C LEU A 187 11.68 9.40 -12.77
N ASP A 188 11.35 9.75 -11.54
CA ASP A 188 12.16 9.40 -10.38
C ASP A 188 11.63 8.11 -9.75
N ILE A 189 12.37 7.02 -9.93
CA ILE A 189 12.00 5.69 -9.40
C ILE A 189 12.71 5.47 -8.07
N ALA A 190 11.95 5.41 -6.98
CA ALA A 190 12.46 5.03 -5.67
C ALA A 190 12.53 3.51 -5.54
N LYS A 191 13.70 3.00 -5.14
CA LYS A 191 13.97 1.58 -4.91
C LYS A 191 14.99 1.40 -3.79
N ASN A 192 14.64 0.63 -2.76
CA ASN A 192 15.53 0.29 -1.64
C ASN A 192 16.21 1.51 -0.99
N GLY A 193 15.50 2.64 -0.88
CA GLY A 193 16.02 3.89 -0.31
C GLY A 193 16.92 4.71 -1.25
N SER A 194 17.08 4.29 -2.51
CA SER A 194 17.76 5.06 -3.56
C SER A 194 16.76 5.54 -4.62
N VAL A 195 16.98 6.72 -5.17
CA VAL A 195 16.17 7.28 -6.26
C VAL A 195 16.97 7.18 -7.55
N THR A 196 16.39 6.53 -8.57
CA THR A 196 16.99 6.38 -9.89
C THR A 196 16.17 7.16 -10.91
N PRO A 197 16.75 8.19 -11.55
CA PRO A 197 16.06 8.93 -12.61
C PRO A 197 16.03 8.11 -13.90
N VAL A 198 14.90 8.12 -14.60
CA VAL A 198 14.68 7.48 -15.90
C VAL A 198 14.11 8.52 -16.86
N SER A 199 14.77 8.73 -17.98
CA SER A 199 14.36 9.69 -19.01
C SER A 199 13.91 8.97 -20.28
N ILE A 200 12.74 9.31 -20.80
CA ILE A 200 12.13 8.66 -21.97
C ILE A 200 11.67 9.74 -22.94
N GLU A 201 12.24 9.72 -24.15
CA GLU A 201 11.77 10.57 -25.25
C GLU A 201 10.75 9.79 -26.10
N MET A 202 9.62 10.42 -26.38
CA MET A 202 8.49 9.81 -27.09
C MET A 202 7.89 10.77 -28.10
N ASN A 203 7.44 10.23 -29.23
CA ASN A 203 6.54 10.96 -30.12
C ASN A 203 5.08 10.88 -29.63
N LYS A 204 4.17 11.58 -30.33
CA LYS A 204 2.75 11.63 -29.97
C LYS A 204 2.09 10.24 -29.89
N GLU A 205 2.40 9.33 -30.81
CA GLU A 205 1.80 8.01 -30.87
C GLU A 205 2.28 7.14 -29.71
N GLU A 206 3.58 7.17 -29.41
CA GLU A 206 4.18 6.47 -28.27
C GLU A 206 3.62 6.96 -26.94
N LEU A 207 3.49 8.28 -26.76
CA LEU A 207 2.88 8.86 -25.57
C LEU A 207 1.41 8.41 -25.41
N GLN A 208 0.64 8.42 -26.50
CA GLN A 208 -0.75 7.96 -26.46
C GLN A 208 -0.83 6.47 -26.06
N ASN A 209 0.07 5.63 -26.58
CA ASN A 209 0.13 4.22 -26.22
C ASN A 209 0.49 4.00 -24.75
N LEU A 210 1.40 4.82 -24.20
CA LEU A 210 1.75 4.80 -22.78
C LEU A 210 0.53 5.15 -21.92
N ILE A 211 -0.17 6.25 -22.22
CA ILE A 211 -1.38 6.68 -21.50
C ILE A 211 -2.43 5.57 -21.52
N ASN A 212 -2.73 5.01 -22.69
CA ASN A 212 -3.71 3.94 -22.83
C ASN A 212 -3.34 2.70 -22.00
N SER A 213 -2.05 2.37 -21.92
CA SER A 213 -1.55 1.25 -21.12
C SER A 213 -1.71 1.50 -19.62
N LEU A 214 -1.43 2.71 -19.16
CA LEU A 214 -1.59 3.13 -17.76
C LEU A 214 -3.07 3.17 -17.36
N GLU A 215 -3.95 3.69 -18.21
CA GLU A 215 -5.41 3.69 -17.97
C GLU A 215 -5.97 2.27 -17.87
N ALA A 216 -5.55 1.38 -18.76
CA ALA A 216 -5.96 -0.03 -18.72
C ALA A 216 -5.48 -0.74 -17.45
N ALA A 217 -4.24 -0.45 -17.00
CA ALA A 217 -3.72 -0.97 -15.74
C ALA A 217 -4.50 -0.44 -14.53
N ASN A 218 -4.80 0.86 -14.50
CA ASN A 218 -5.59 1.49 -13.45
C ASN A 218 -7.01 0.90 -13.37
N LYS A 219 -7.66 0.68 -14.53
CA LYS A 219 -8.97 0.02 -14.60
C LYS A 219 -8.93 -1.39 -14.01
N LYS A 220 -7.89 -2.18 -14.33
CA LYS A 220 -7.71 -3.53 -13.78
C LYS A 220 -7.45 -3.53 -12.28
N GLN A 221 -6.65 -2.59 -11.77
CA GLN A 221 -6.40 -2.46 -10.34
C GLN A 221 -7.69 -2.13 -9.59
N ARG A 222 -8.46 -1.13 -10.04
CA ARG A 222 -9.74 -0.76 -9.44
C ARG A 222 -10.72 -1.93 -9.37
N ALA A 223 -10.88 -2.69 -10.46
CA ALA A 223 -11.78 -3.85 -10.49
C ALA A 223 -11.40 -4.95 -9.48
N ARG A 224 -10.13 -5.01 -9.05
CA ARG A 224 -9.63 -6.00 -8.09
C ARG A 224 -9.91 -5.63 -6.62
N PHE A 225 -10.29 -4.39 -6.34
CA PHE A 225 -10.66 -3.92 -4.99
C PHE A 225 -12.18 -3.94 -4.72
N TYR A 226 -12.99 -4.32 -5.71
CA TYR A 226 -14.46 -4.44 -5.60
C TYR A 226 -14.96 -5.90 -5.69
N LEU A 227 -14.06 -6.89 -5.58
CA LEU A 227 -14.34 -8.33 -5.46
C LEU A 227 -13.66 -8.84 -4.19
#